data_AF-A0A523Z2V6-F1
#
_entry.id   AF-A0A523Z2V6-F1
#
_cell.length_a   1.000
_cell.length_b   1.000
_cell.length_c   1.000
_cell.angle_alpha   90.00
_cell.angle_beta   90.00
_cell.angle_gamma   90.00
#
_symmetry.space_group_name_H-M   'P 1'
#
loop_
_entity.id
_entity.type
_entity.pdbx_description
1 polymer ?
#
loop_
_entity_poly.entity_id
_entity_poly.type
_entity_poly.pdbx_seq_one_letter_code
_entity_poly.pdbx_strand_id
1 'polypeptide(L)'
;MYCSSCKCEFEGWSGRCPNCKEPLVEDAVQSAEGDAHPVSYQALVDMVKANGGQLQVPLTTTAVGMERKWSFPYFGFGSAWAKRMQGSSMDVSVDLQAVDVGRDKKAGFPWRGYSFAWVKDMGGTIGGNETALTARKVRRERKWSFPYFGYGYAWAEEMQGTCGDQIEIDLVTTEISKKSVQRLPWHGFGLSWIKEGMLTLKVSGA
;
A
#
# COMPACT_ATOMS: atom_id res chain seq x y z
N MET A 1 9.46 -7.84 14.82
CA MET A 1 10.92 -7.62 14.86
C MET A 1 11.23 -6.25 14.26
N TYR A 2 11.69 -5.34 15.09
CA TYR A 2 11.84 -3.91 14.82
C TYR A 2 13.32 -3.52 14.72
N CYS A 3 13.67 -2.62 13.80
CA CYS A 3 14.99 -2.03 13.74
C CYS A 3 14.98 -0.61 14.32
N SER A 4 15.74 -0.38 15.40
CA SER A 4 15.80 0.92 16.09
C SER A 4 16.42 2.05 15.27
N SER A 5 17.48 1.77 14.48
CA SER A 5 18.09 2.79 13.62
C SER A 5 17.28 3.14 12.39
N CYS A 6 16.72 2.12 11.73
CA CYS A 6 15.97 2.31 10.49
C CYS A 6 14.46 2.55 10.72
N LYS A 7 13.98 2.42 11.98
CA LYS A 7 12.57 2.46 12.38
C LYS A 7 11.66 1.58 11.51
N CYS A 8 12.19 0.45 11.05
CA CYS A 8 11.49 -0.48 10.16
C CYS A 8 10.95 -1.66 10.99
N GLU A 9 9.68 -1.98 10.82
CA GLU A 9 9.10 -3.21 11.34
C GLU A 9 9.13 -4.32 10.30
N PHE A 10 9.59 -5.49 10.71
CA PHE A 10 9.63 -6.70 9.91
C PHE A 10 8.84 -7.80 10.64
N GLU A 11 7.63 -8.10 10.15
CA GLU A 11 6.85 -9.24 10.60
C GLU A 11 7.49 -10.55 10.10
N GLY A 12 7.75 -11.50 11.02
CA GLY A 12 8.30 -12.83 10.70
C GLY A 12 9.80 -12.87 10.40
N TRP A 13 10.55 -11.78 10.61
CA TRP A 13 11.98 -11.69 10.26
C TRP A 13 12.86 -11.71 11.51
N SER A 14 13.66 -12.76 11.71
CA SER A 14 14.63 -12.82 12.82
C SER A 14 16.03 -12.42 12.36
N GLY A 15 16.84 -11.90 13.28
CA GLY A 15 18.26 -11.57 13.04
C GLY A 15 18.52 -10.08 12.82
N ARG A 16 18.97 -9.70 11.62
CA ARG A 16 19.48 -8.33 11.32
C ARG A 16 18.63 -7.60 10.28
N CYS A 17 18.53 -6.29 10.43
CA CYS A 17 17.82 -5.40 9.52
C CYS A 17 18.41 -5.51 8.11
N PRO A 18 17.58 -5.76 7.07
CA PRO A 18 18.04 -5.86 5.69
C PRO A 18 18.56 -4.52 5.13
N ASN A 19 18.26 -3.39 5.78
CA ASN A 19 18.68 -2.07 5.34
C ASN A 19 19.98 -1.60 6.02
N CYS A 20 20.01 -1.58 7.36
CA CYS A 20 21.16 -1.09 8.13
C CYS A 20 22.02 -2.19 8.79
N LYS A 21 21.69 -3.48 8.62
CA LYS A 21 22.40 -4.64 9.20
C LYS A 21 22.48 -4.70 10.73
N GLU A 22 21.80 -3.81 11.44
CA GLU A 22 21.67 -3.84 12.89
C GLU A 22 20.74 -4.96 13.39
N PRO A 23 20.97 -5.50 14.60
CA PRO A 23 20.10 -6.53 15.18
C PRO A 23 18.68 -6.02 15.39
N LEU A 24 17.70 -6.84 14.99
CA LEU A 24 16.29 -6.56 15.16
C LEU A 24 15.86 -6.92 16.59
N VAL A 25 15.00 -6.10 17.19
CA VAL A 25 14.45 -6.26 18.55
C VAL A 25 13.02 -6.80 18.46
N GLU A 26 12.58 -7.63 19.41
CA GLU A 26 11.24 -8.25 19.39
C GLU A 26 10.12 -7.22 19.48
N ASP A 27 10.29 -6.22 20.34
CA ASP A 27 9.31 -5.16 20.55
C ASP A 27 9.68 -3.91 19.75
N ALA A 28 8.74 -3.48 18.90
CA ALA A 28 8.62 -2.07 18.60
C ALA A 28 8.44 -1.36 19.94
N VAL A 29 9.27 -0.34 20.20
CA VAL A 29 8.89 0.70 21.18
C VAL A 29 7.46 1.04 20.82
N GLN A 30 6.54 0.74 21.74
CA GLN A 30 5.11 0.96 21.60
C GLN A 30 4.95 2.23 20.78
N SER A 31 4.37 2.09 19.58
CA SER A 31 3.94 3.24 18.80
C SER A 31 3.28 4.14 19.82
N ALA A 32 3.83 5.34 20.02
CA ALA A 32 3.13 6.34 20.79
C ALA A 32 1.71 6.29 20.24
N GLU A 33 0.76 5.92 21.10
CA GLU A 33 -0.64 6.22 20.93
C GLU A 33 -0.61 7.73 20.70
N GLY A 34 -0.49 8.12 19.43
CA GLY A 34 -0.70 9.49 19.06
C GLY A 34 -2.11 9.72 19.51
N ASP A 35 -2.27 10.64 20.47
CA ASP A 35 -3.53 11.18 20.93
C ASP A 35 -4.32 11.70 19.72
N ALA A 36 -4.84 10.79 18.91
CA ALA A 36 -5.74 11.07 17.81
C ALA A 36 -7.05 11.36 18.50
N HIS A 37 -7.20 12.62 18.91
CA HIS A 37 -8.46 13.14 19.40
C HIS A 37 -9.46 12.89 18.27
N PRO A 38 -10.42 11.96 18.45
CA PRO A 38 -11.33 11.60 17.37
C PRO A 38 -12.09 12.85 16.98
N VAL A 39 -11.90 13.29 15.75
CA VAL A 39 -12.59 14.45 15.21
C VAL A 39 -13.99 13.99 14.87
N SER A 40 -14.99 14.65 15.46
CA SER A 40 -16.38 14.34 15.12
C SER A 40 -16.61 14.47 13.62
N TYR A 41 -17.44 13.59 13.07
CA TYR A 41 -17.73 13.59 11.63
C TYR A 41 -18.16 14.98 11.10
N GLN A 42 -19.00 15.67 11.86
CA GLN A 42 -19.47 17.01 11.48
C GLN A 42 -18.32 18.03 11.44
N ALA A 43 -17.41 17.98 12.42
CA ALA A 43 -16.23 18.83 12.42
C ALA A 43 -15.30 18.53 11.23
N LEU A 44 -15.17 17.26 10.82
CA LEU A 44 -14.44 16.88 9.61
C LEU A 44 -15.09 17.49 8.36
N VAL A 45 -16.41 17.40 8.22
CA VAL A 45 -17.16 18.02 7.11
C VAL A 45 -16.94 19.53 7.09
N ASP A 46 -17.05 20.19 8.24
CA ASP A 46 -16.90 21.64 8.35
C ASP A 46 -15.46 22.08 8.01
N MET A 47 -14.44 21.30 8.37
CA MET A 47 -13.06 21.55 7.96
C MET A 47 -12.85 21.39 6.45
N VAL A 48 -13.47 20.39 5.82
CA VAL A 48 -13.41 20.23 4.36
C VAL A 48 -14.09 21.42 3.67
N LYS A 49 -15.25 21.86 4.18
CA LYS A 49 -15.94 23.06 3.68
C LYS A 49 -15.10 24.33 3.85
N ALA A 50 -14.48 24.51 5.01
CA ALA A 50 -13.63 25.67 5.30
C ALA A 50 -12.41 25.74 4.36
N ASN A 51 -11.89 24.60 3.91
CA ASN A 51 -10.82 24.51 2.92
C ASN A 51 -11.30 24.60 1.46
N GLY A 52 -12.44 25.26 1.20
CA GLY A 52 -12.98 25.43 -0.15
C GLY A 52 -13.65 24.18 -0.71
N GLY A 53 -14.12 23.30 0.18
CA GLY A 53 -14.83 22.06 -0.18
C GLY A 53 -13.92 20.87 -0.49
N GLN A 54 -12.60 21.03 -0.36
CA GLN A 54 -11.64 19.94 -0.57
C GLN A 54 -10.50 19.98 0.46
N LEU A 55 -10.10 18.81 0.96
CA LEU A 55 -8.93 18.66 1.83
C LEU A 55 -7.99 17.59 1.27
N GLN A 56 -6.71 17.94 1.13
CA GLN A 56 -5.67 17.03 0.65
C GLN A 56 -4.80 16.53 1.80
N VAL A 57 -4.59 15.23 1.86
CA VAL A 57 -3.75 14.57 2.86
C VAL A 57 -2.72 13.69 2.14
N PRO A 58 -1.42 14.01 2.22
CA PRO A 58 -0.39 13.14 1.69
C PRO A 58 -0.30 11.88 2.55
N LEU A 59 -0.32 10.72 1.90
CA LEU A 59 -0.21 9.41 2.53
C LEU A 59 1.09 8.73 2.11
N THR A 60 1.72 8.07 3.07
CA THR A 60 2.92 7.26 2.86
C THR A 60 2.67 5.83 3.33
N THR A 61 3.19 4.86 2.58
CA THR A 61 3.09 3.46 2.97
C THR A 61 4.02 3.15 4.13
N THR A 62 3.46 2.71 5.24
CA THR A 62 4.19 2.35 6.46
C THR A 62 4.40 0.84 6.57
N ALA A 63 3.54 0.03 5.94
CA ALA A 63 3.69 -1.42 5.89
C ALA A 63 3.45 -1.98 4.48
N VAL A 64 4.26 -2.95 4.08
CA VAL A 64 4.19 -3.59 2.76
C VAL A 64 3.83 -5.06 2.94
N GLY A 65 2.73 -5.48 2.30
CA GLY A 65 2.34 -6.88 2.21
C GLY A 65 3.13 -7.55 1.09
N MET A 66 3.61 -8.77 1.33
CA MET A 66 4.30 -9.56 0.32
C MET A 66 3.79 -10.99 0.33
N GLU A 67 3.54 -11.52 -0.86
CA GLU A 67 3.26 -12.94 -1.06
C GLU A 67 4.31 -13.50 -2.00
N ARG A 68 4.89 -14.64 -1.62
CA ARG A 68 5.79 -15.41 -2.46
C ARG A 68 5.30 -16.84 -2.48
N LYS A 69 5.04 -17.36 -3.67
CA LYS A 69 4.74 -18.78 -3.88
C LYS A 69 5.86 -19.39 -4.71
N TRP A 70 6.35 -20.52 -4.23
CA TRP A 70 7.33 -21.32 -4.91
C TRP A 70 6.68 -22.66 -5.23
N SER A 71 6.60 -23.03 -6.50
CA SER A 71 6.25 -24.38 -6.93
C SER A 71 7.44 -24.99 -7.66
N PHE A 72 7.98 -26.06 -7.07
CA PHE A 72 8.89 -26.98 -7.75
C PHE A 72 8.16 -27.64 -8.95
N PRO A 73 8.82 -27.86 -10.10
CA PRO A 73 10.22 -27.59 -10.37
C PRO A 73 10.55 -26.19 -10.92
N TYR A 74 9.60 -25.35 -11.41
CA TYR A 74 10.00 -24.16 -12.18
C TYR A 74 9.15 -22.87 -12.11
N PHE A 75 8.32 -22.62 -11.08
CA PHE A 75 7.60 -21.33 -11.02
C PHE A 75 7.58 -20.69 -9.62
N GLY A 76 8.40 -19.64 -9.45
CA GLY A 76 8.31 -18.72 -8.33
C GLY A 76 7.52 -17.48 -8.73
N PHE A 77 6.40 -17.19 -8.06
CA PHE A 77 5.68 -15.93 -8.23
C PHE A 77 5.80 -15.12 -6.95
N GLY A 78 6.09 -13.83 -7.09
CA GLY A 78 6.05 -12.90 -5.97
C GLY A 78 5.23 -11.68 -6.35
N SER A 79 4.54 -11.15 -5.37
CA SER A 79 3.77 -9.92 -5.47
C SER A 79 3.86 -9.14 -4.17
N ALA A 80 3.77 -7.81 -4.27
CA ALA A 80 3.71 -6.93 -3.12
C ALA A 80 2.52 -5.97 -3.27
N TRP A 81 2.12 -5.36 -2.16
CA TRP A 81 1.07 -4.34 -2.11
C TRP A 81 1.28 -3.46 -0.87
N ALA A 82 0.68 -2.27 -0.84
CA ALA A 82 0.67 -1.44 0.36
C ALA A 82 -0.28 -2.08 1.39
N LYS A 83 0.25 -2.58 2.52
CA LYS A 83 -0.56 -3.19 3.59
C LYS A 83 -1.17 -2.11 4.48
N ARG A 84 -0.43 -1.05 4.78
CA ARG A 84 -0.89 0.09 5.58
C ARG A 84 -0.33 1.39 5.03
N MET A 85 -1.16 2.42 4.95
CA MET A 85 -0.79 3.78 4.55
C MET A 85 -1.28 4.75 5.61
N GLN A 86 -0.41 5.69 5.99
CA GLN A 86 -0.71 6.68 7.01
C GLN A 86 -0.29 8.07 6.54
N GLY A 87 -0.97 9.07 7.07
CA GLY A 87 -0.64 10.47 6.85
C GLY A 87 -1.41 11.37 7.81
N SER A 88 -1.05 12.65 7.83
CA SER A 88 -1.76 13.64 8.61
C SER A 88 -1.72 14.99 7.92
N SER A 89 -2.78 15.77 8.08
CA SER A 89 -2.88 17.15 7.58
C SER A 89 -3.91 17.91 8.42
N MET A 90 -3.58 19.13 8.84
CA MET A 90 -4.48 20.02 9.60
C MET A 90 -5.26 19.29 10.72
N ASP A 91 -4.54 18.60 11.60
CA ASP A 91 -5.07 17.82 12.74
C ASP A 91 -5.98 16.62 12.38
N VAL A 92 -6.12 16.28 11.09
CA VAL A 92 -6.77 15.04 10.64
C VAL A 92 -5.70 13.98 10.42
N SER A 93 -5.71 12.94 11.25
CA SER A 93 -4.91 11.73 11.05
C SER A 93 -5.64 10.76 10.12
N VAL A 94 -4.90 10.12 9.22
CA VAL A 94 -5.43 9.10 8.32
C VAL A 94 -4.64 7.83 8.50
N ASP A 95 -5.37 6.72 8.63
CA ASP A 95 -4.81 5.38 8.71
C ASP A 95 -5.64 4.43 7.89
N LEU A 96 -5.05 3.88 6.83
CA LEU A 96 -5.70 2.99 5.89
C LEU A 96 -4.96 1.66 5.84
N GLN A 97 -5.70 0.56 5.88
CA GLN A 97 -5.19 -0.79 5.79
C GLN A 97 -5.81 -1.51 4.58
N ALA A 98 -5.01 -2.33 3.90
CA ALA A 98 -5.51 -3.19 2.83
C ALA A 98 -6.45 -4.26 3.41
N VAL A 99 -7.68 -4.28 2.89
CA VAL A 99 -8.72 -5.27 3.23
C VAL A 99 -8.71 -6.40 2.21
N ASP A 100 -8.65 -6.07 0.92
CA ASP A 100 -8.60 -7.05 -0.17
C ASP A 100 -7.48 -6.73 -1.16
N VAL A 101 -6.88 -7.79 -1.70
CA VAL A 101 -5.76 -7.74 -2.63
C VAL A 101 -6.17 -8.42 -3.92
N GLY A 102 -6.34 -7.60 -4.96
CA GLY A 102 -6.59 -8.06 -6.32
C GLY A 102 -5.36 -8.79 -6.86
N ARG A 103 -5.59 -9.92 -7.52
CA ARG A 103 -4.53 -10.74 -8.12
C ARG A 103 -4.89 -11.09 -9.55
N ASP A 104 -3.89 -11.04 -10.43
CA ASP A 104 -4.01 -11.55 -11.79
C ASP A 104 -2.74 -12.33 -12.15
N LYS A 105 -2.92 -13.46 -12.80
CA LYS A 105 -1.82 -14.31 -13.28
C LYS A 105 -2.02 -14.61 -14.74
N LYS A 106 -1.01 -14.31 -15.55
CA LYS A 106 -0.96 -14.73 -16.96
C LYS A 106 0.19 -15.68 -17.13
N ALA A 107 -0.11 -16.92 -17.51
CA ALA A 107 0.88 -17.92 -17.88
C ALA A 107 0.77 -18.22 -19.38
N GLY A 108 1.91 -18.41 -20.03
CA GLY A 108 2.03 -18.79 -21.44
C GLY A 108 3.25 -19.68 -21.68
N PHE A 109 3.11 -20.62 -22.61
CA PHE A 109 4.17 -21.53 -23.03
C PHE A 109 5.24 -20.80 -23.88
N PRO A 110 6.55 -21.15 -23.79
CA PRO A 110 7.14 -22.19 -22.94
C PRO A 110 7.44 -21.71 -21.52
N TRP A 111 7.71 -20.41 -21.30
CA TRP A 111 8.14 -19.87 -20.00
C TRP A 111 7.75 -18.38 -19.81
N ARG A 112 6.50 -18.02 -20.12
CA ARG A 112 6.00 -16.62 -20.08
C ARG A 112 4.97 -16.45 -18.96
N GLY A 113 5.42 -16.26 -17.73
CA GLY A 113 4.55 -16.03 -16.57
C GLY A 113 4.63 -14.59 -16.06
N TYR A 114 3.51 -13.90 -15.88
CA TYR A 114 3.41 -12.64 -15.14
C TYR A 114 2.45 -12.83 -13.97
N SER A 115 2.82 -12.33 -12.80
CA SER A 115 1.93 -12.18 -11.65
C SER A 115 1.78 -10.70 -11.34
N PHE A 116 0.56 -10.29 -11.05
CA PHE A 116 0.19 -8.94 -10.66
C PHE A 116 -0.55 -9.02 -9.34
N ALA A 117 -0.24 -8.11 -8.42
CA ALA A 117 -1.12 -7.83 -7.30
C ALA A 117 -1.26 -6.31 -7.13
N TRP A 118 -2.40 -5.89 -6.63
CA TRP A 118 -2.69 -4.51 -6.28
C TRP A 118 -3.67 -4.51 -5.10
N VAL A 119 -3.70 -3.41 -4.36
CA VAL A 119 -4.72 -3.23 -3.32
C VAL A 119 -6.05 -3.01 -4.02
N LYS A 120 -7.01 -3.91 -3.80
CA LYS A 120 -8.34 -3.82 -4.41
C LYS A 120 -9.27 -3.01 -3.52
N ASP A 121 -9.25 -3.28 -2.22
CA ASP A 121 -10.05 -2.57 -1.22
C ASP A 121 -9.14 -2.17 -0.04
N MET A 122 -9.28 -0.93 0.43
CA MET A 122 -8.70 -0.43 1.68
C MET A 122 -9.81 0.01 2.62
N GLY A 123 -9.61 -0.24 3.90
CA GLY A 123 -10.47 0.22 4.97
C GLY A 123 -9.64 0.85 6.07
N GLY A 124 -10.22 1.76 6.82
CA GLY A 124 -9.50 2.44 7.89
C GLY A 124 -10.23 3.66 8.40
N THR A 125 -9.49 4.60 8.99
CA THR A 125 -10.07 5.77 9.64
C THR A 125 -9.47 7.09 9.16
N ILE A 126 -10.33 8.11 9.06
CA ILE A 126 -9.95 9.51 8.82
C ILE A 126 -10.45 10.35 9.99
N GLY A 127 -9.53 10.88 10.79
CA GLY A 127 -9.84 11.58 12.03
C GLY A 127 -10.62 10.71 13.02
N GLY A 128 -10.48 9.39 12.95
CA GLY A 128 -11.26 8.42 13.74
C GLY A 128 -12.59 7.98 13.12
N ASN A 129 -13.00 8.52 11.96
CA ASN A 129 -14.23 8.11 11.27
C ASN A 129 -13.92 7.00 10.27
N GLU A 130 -14.75 5.95 10.24
CA GLU A 130 -14.56 4.80 9.33
C GLU A 130 -14.69 5.18 7.86
N THR A 131 -13.84 4.58 7.05
CA THR A 131 -13.76 4.81 5.61
C THR A 131 -13.46 3.51 4.87
N ALA A 132 -13.99 3.43 3.65
CA ALA A 132 -13.69 2.34 2.73
C ALA A 132 -13.39 2.92 1.35
N LEU A 133 -12.34 2.39 0.72
CA LEU A 133 -11.84 2.78 -0.59
C LEU A 133 -11.73 1.53 -1.46
N THR A 134 -12.17 1.63 -2.70
CA THR A 134 -12.06 0.57 -3.70
C THR A 134 -11.27 1.07 -4.89
N ALA A 135 -10.41 0.22 -5.45
CA ALA A 135 -9.60 0.54 -6.61
C ALA A 135 -10.47 0.78 -7.84
N ARG A 136 -10.46 2.01 -8.35
CA ARG A 136 -11.15 2.38 -9.59
C ARG A 136 -10.31 2.09 -10.81
N LYS A 137 -9.01 2.37 -10.72
CA LYS A 137 -8.07 2.24 -11.84
C LYS A 137 -6.83 1.50 -11.40
N VAL A 138 -6.47 0.46 -12.14
CA VAL A 138 -5.33 -0.40 -11.85
C VAL A 138 -4.34 -0.29 -12.98
N ARG A 139 -3.10 0.07 -12.66
CA ARG A 139 -2.02 0.11 -13.64
C ARG A 139 -1.20 -1.17 -13.57
N ARG A 140 -0.83 -1.69 -14.74
CA ARG A 140 -0.02 -2.90 -14.87
C ARG A 140 1.17 -2.61 -15.79
N GLU A 141 2.36 -3.00 -15.36
CA GLU A 141 3.55 -2.99 -16.17
C GLU A 141 4.11 -4.39 -16.33
N ARG A 142 4.54 -4.73 -17.55
CA ARG A 142 5.20 -5.98 -17.86
C ARG A 142 6.64 -5.68 -18.21
N LYS A 143 7.58 -6.38 -17.59
CA LYS A 143 8.97 -6.40 -18.01
C LYS A 143 9.35 -7.81 -18.40
N TRP A 144 10.10 -7.90 -19.49
CA TRP A 144 10.59 -9.15 -20.03
C TRP A 144 12.07 -8.99 -20.34
N SER A 145 12.86 -9.98 -19.93
CA SER A 145 14.25 -10.10 -20.35
C SER A 145 14.53 -11.51 -20.86
N PHE A 146 15.13 -11.59 -22.05
CA PHE A 146 15.68 -12.82 -22.62
C PHE A 146 16.71 -13.44 -21.64
N PRO A 147 16.78 -14.77 -21.46
CA PRO A 147 16.07 -15.81 -22.22
C PRO A 147 14.62 -16.08 -21.78
N TYR A 148 14.27 -16.02 -20.49
CA TYR A 148 12.93 -16.44 -20.03
C TYR A 148 12.44 -15.79 -18.72
N PHE A 149 12.73 -14.50 -18.47
CA PHE A 149 12.34 -13.84 -17.22
C PHE A 149 11.30 -12.75 -17.47
N GLY A 150 10.02 -13.13 -17.42
CA GLY A 150 8.90 -12.18 -17.36
C GLY A 150 8.55 -11.84 -15.91
N TYR A 151 8.43 -10.56 -15.58
CA TYR A 151 7.87 -10.13 -14.30
C TYR A 151 6.87 -8.99 -14.47
N GLY A 152 5.81 -9.03 -13.66
CA GLY A 152 4.72 -8.06 -13.67
C GLY A 152 4.79 -7.15 -12.45
N TYR A 153 4.43 -5.89 -12.63
CA TYR A 153 4.15 -4.94 -11.57
C TYR A 153 2.71 -4.48 -11.71
N ALA A 154 1.99 -4.35 -10.60
CA ALA A 154 0.70 -3.71 -10.57
C ALA A 154 0.51 -2.88 -9.29
N TRP A 155 -0.34 -1.87 -9.39
CA TRP A 155 -0.76 -1.03 -8.28
C TRP A 155 -2.09 -0.36 -8.63
N ALA A 156 -2.83 0.08 -7.61
CA ALA A 156 -3.99 0.93 -7.82
C ALA A 156 -3.48 2.36 -8.14
N GLU A 157 -3.80 2.86 -9.33
CA GLU A 157 -3.45 4.23 -9.72
C GLU A 157 -4.43 5.23 -9.09
N GLU A 158 -5.71 4.85 -9.02
CA GLU A 158 -6.78 5.63 -8.41
C GLU A 158 -7.67 4.69 -7.58
N MET A 159 -8.00 5.12 -6.36
CA MET A 159 -9.01 4.48 -5.50
C MET A 159 -10.07 5.52 -5.13
N GLN A 160 -11.31 5.08 -4.99
CA GLN A 160 -12.43 5.93 -4.61
C GLN A 160 -13.24 5.30 -3.49
N GLY A 161 -13.85 6.14 -2.68
CA GLY A 161 -14.55 5.70 -1.48
C GLY A 161 -15.38 6.80 -0.86
N THR A 162 -15.94 6.51 0.31
CA THR A 162 -16.67 7.49 1.10
C THR A 162 -16.24 7.43 2.56
N CYS A 163 -16.35 8.58 3.22
CA CYS A 163 -16.27 8.73 4.67
C CYS A 163 -17.63 9.24 5.13
N GLY A 164 -18.44 8.35 5.72
CA GLY A 164 -19.86 8.65 5.99
C GLY A 164 -20.66 8.94 4.71
N ASP A 165 -21.67 9.80 4.85
CA ASP A 165 -22.67 10.13 3.84
C ASP A 165 -22.37 11.39 3.03
N GLN A 166 -21.56 12.31 3.57
CA GLN A 166 -21.30 13.63 3.01
C GLN A 166 -19.90 13.83 2.43
N ILE A 167 -18.98 12.86 2.58
CA ILE A 167 -17.60 13.02 2.12
C ILE A 167 -17.24 11.91 1.13
N GLU A 168 -16.94 12.33 -0.10
CA GLU A 168 -16.29 11.51 -1.11
C GLU A 168 -14.78 11.54 -0.92
N ILE A 169 -14.15 10.39 -1.15
CA ILE A 169 -12.71 10.22 -0.98
C ILE A 169 -12.12 9.74 -2.31
N ASP A 170 -11.09 10.43 -2.78
CA ASP A 170 -10.27 10.03 -3.92
C ASP A 170 -8.82 9.86 -3.47
N LEU A 171 -8.24 8.67 -3.68
CA LEU A 171 -6.80 8.43 -3.48
C LEU A 171 -6.13 8.31 -4.84
N VAL A 172 -5.16 9.18 -5.12
CA VAL A 172 -4.33 9.11 -6.34
C VAL A 172 -2.90 8.73 -5.97
N THR A 173 -2.37 7.69 -6.59
CA THR A 173 -0.99 7.27 -6.38
C THR A 173 -0.02 8.26 -7.02
N THR A 174 0.90 8.80 -6.23
CA THR A 174 1.91 9.77 -6.69
C THR A 174 3.27 9.13 -6.90
N GLU A 175 3.65 8.17 -6.04
CA GLU A 175 4.92 7.45 -6.17
C GLU A 175 4.72 5.94 -5.97
N ILE A 176 5.46 5.16 -6.75
CA ILE A 176 5.48 3.71 -6.67
C ILE A 176 6.86 3.18 -6.36
N SER A 177 6.93 2.22 -5.46
CA SER A 177 8.14 1.43 -5.25
C SER A 177 8.11 0.19 -6.12
N LYS A 178 9.26 -0.13 -6.73
CA LYS A 178 9.46 -1.34 -7.52
C LYS A 178 10.72 -2.05 -7.05
N LYS A 179 10.62 -3.37 -6.87
CA LYS A 179 11.76 -4.24 -6.59
C LYS A 179 11.67 -5.47 -7.49
N SER A 180 12.76 -5.78 -8.16
CA SER A 180 12.91 -7.08 -8.80
C SER A 180 13.67 -8.02 -7.88
N VAL A 181 13.26 -9.28 -7.85
CA VAL A 181 14.01 -10.34 -7.16
C VAL A 181 14.39 -11.36 -8.22
N GLN A 182 15.68 -11.60 -8.37
CA GLN A 182 16.22 -12.62 -9.26
C GLN A 182 16.84 -13.74 -8.41
N ARG A 183 16.54 -14.99 -8.74
CA ARG A 183 17.17 -16.18 -8.14
C ARG A 183 17.57 -17.14 -9.26
N LEU A 184 18.86 -17.46 -9.30
CA LEU A 184 19.44 -18.41 -10.24
C LEU A 184 18.88 -19.83 -10.01
N PRO A 185 18.74 -20.66 -11.05
CA PRO A 185 19.22 -20.42 -12.41
C PRO A 185 18.23 -19.68 -13.34
N TRP A 186 16.91 -19.69 -13.09
CA TRP A 186 15.93 -19.13 -14.05
C TRP A 186 14.65 -18.49 -13.46
N HIS A 187 14.70 -17.78 -12.32
CA HIS A 187 13.48 -17.19 -11.74
C HIS A 187 13.61 -15.70 -11.37
N GLY A 188 12.70 -14.87 -11.89
CA GLY A 188 12.59 -13.46 -11.53
C GLY A 188 11.13 -13.03 -11.36
N PHE A 189 10.81 -12.33 -10.28
CA PHE A 189 9.49 -11.73 -10.08
C PHE A 189 9.58 -10.27 -9.65
N GLY A 190 8.52 -9.52 -9.96
CA GLY A 190 8.39 -8.10 -9.74
C GLY A 190 7.50 -7.85 -8.54
N LEU A 191 7.99 -7.03 -7.62
CA LEU A 191 7.27 -6.55 -6.45
C LEU A 191 7.04 -5.06 -6.66
N SER A 192 5.78 -4.63 -6.64
CA SER A 192 5.44 -3.20 -6.65
C SER A 192 4.42 -2.90 -5.57
N TRP A 193 4.50 -1.72 -5.00
CA TRP A 193 3.51 -1.19 -4.09
C TRP A 193 3.45 0.33 -4.24
N ILE A 194 2.32 0.91 -3.85
CA ILE A 194 2.18 2.36 -3.70
C ILE A 194 3.19 2.77 -2.63
N LYS A 195 4.04 3.76 -2.88
CA LYS A 195 4.94 4.31 -1.85
C LYS A 195 4.30 5.54 -1.22
N GLU A 196 3.79 6.43 -2.07
CA GLU A 196 3.15 7.68 -1.70
C GLU A 196 1.87 7.86 -2.52
N GLY A 197 0.89 8.54 -1.94
CA GLY A 197 -0.35 8.91 -2.61
C GLY A 197 -0.93 10.19 -2.01
N MET A 198 -1.81 10.85 -2.76
CA MET A 198 -2.56 12.01 -2.30
C MET A 198 -4.01 11.60 -2.09
N LEU A 199 -4.47 11.67 -0.85
CA LEU A 199 -5.88 11.48 -0.51
C LEU A 199 -6.59 12.82 -0.58
N THR A 200 -7.69 12.89 -1.29
CA THR A 200 -8.53 14.08 -1.41
C THR A 200 -9.90 13.76 -0.83
N LEU A 201 -10.30 14.55 0.17
CA LEU A 201 -11.64 14.54 0.75
C LEU A 201 -12.44 15.65 0.09
N LYS A 202 -13.65 15.35 -0.37
CA LYS A 202 -14.55 16.32 -1.01
C LYS A 202 -15.95 16.18 -0.42
N VAL A 203 -16.65 17.29 -0.27
CA VAL A 203 -18.06 17.23 0.14
C VAL A 203 -18.89 16.74 -1.03
N SER A 204 -19.70 15.70 -0.83
CA SER A 204 -20.65 15.21 -1.83
C SER A 204 -21.76 16.24 -2.02
N GLY A 205 -21.92 16.79 -3.23
CA GLY A 205 -23.03 17.68 -3.58
C GLY A 205 -22.78 19.18 -3.42
N ALA A 206 -21.67 19.69 -3.97
CA ALA A 206 -21.51 21.11 -4.30
C ALA A 206 -21.95 21.38 -5.75
#